data_AF-A0A183HWA5-F1
#
_entry.id   AF-A0A183HWA5-F1
#
_cell.length_a   1.000
_cell.length_b   1.000
_cell.length_c   1.000
_cell.angle_alpha   90.00
_cell.angle_beta   90.00
_cell.angle_gamma   90.00
#
_symmetry.space_group_name_H-M   'P 1'
#
loop_
_entity.id
_entity.type
_entity.pdbx_description
1 polymer ?
#
loop_
_entity_poly.entity_id
_entity_poly.type
_entity_poly.pdbx_seq_one_letter_code
_entity_poly.pdbx_strand_id
1 'polypeptide(L)' 'MFIMVGAWHDAEKIYPGTDNATLKARMVNALSESAVAIFITSFTDVLSFAIGCFTDIIAVRGFCAMTSACMFFTFLYQL' A
#
# COMPACT_ATOMS: atom_id res chain seq x y z
N MET A 1 3.34 4.52 0.03
CA MET A 1 4.79 4.76 -0.19
C MET A 1 5.53 5.46 0.96
N PHE A 2 5.15 6.65 1.44
CA PHE A 2 5.91 7.34 2.52
C PHE A 2 6.02 6.54 3.83
N ILE A 3 4.98 5.77 4.19
CA ILE A 3 4.97 4.90 5.38
C ILE A 3 6.07 3.82 5.29
N MET A 4 6.25 3.22 4.11
CA MET A 4 7.29 2.20 3.88
C MET A 4 8.70 2.79 3.97
N VAL A 5 8.90 4.02 3.50
CA VAL A 5 10.18 4.73 3.63
C VAL A 5 10.48 5.09 5.08
N GLY A 6 9.46 5.51 5.84
CA GLY A 6 9.58 5.72 7.29
C GLY A 6 9.99 4.45 8.02
N ALA A 7 9.27 3.33 7.79
CA ALA A 7 9.60 2.03 8.37
C ALA A 7 11.00 1.53 7.96
N TRP A 8 11.44 1.83 6.73
CA TRP A 8 12.80 1.51 6.29
C TRP A 8 13.87 2.29 7.07
N HIS A 9 13.64 3.57 7.32
CA HIS A 9 14.57 4.43 8.06
C HIS A 9 14.63 4.05 9.55
N ASP A 10 13.55 3.53 10.12
CA ASP A 10 13.55 2.99 11.48
C ASP A 10 14.20 1.60 11.55
N ALA A 11 13.96 0.73 10.56
CA ALA A 11 14.64 -0.57 10.46
C ALA A 11 16.16 -0.43 10.26
N GLU A 12 16.62 0.64 9.59
CA GLU A 12 18.04 0.98 9.44
C GLU A 12 18.75 1.23 10.78
N LYS A 13 18.06 1.86 11.74
CA LYS A 13 18.63 2.13 13.07
C LYS A 13 18.80 0.87 13.91
N ILE A 14 17.93 -0.13 13.71
CA ILE A 14 17.91 -1.39 14.47
C ILE A 14 18.97 -2.37 13.95
N TYR A 15 19.20 -2.39 12.63
CA TYR A 15 20.11 -3.33 11.96
C TYR A 15 21.21 -2.57 11.19
N PRO A 16 22.26 -2.08 11.88
CA PRO A 16 23.39 -1.42 11.22
C PRO A 16 24.31 -2.46 10.57
N GLY A 17 24.22 -2.61 9.25
CA GLY A 17 25.07 -3.51 8.48
C GLY A 17 24.69 -3.54 6.99
N THR A 18 25.66 -3.86 6.13
CA THR A 18 25.48 -3.93 4.65
C THR A 18 25.49 -5.37 4.15
N ASP A 19 25.40 -6.33 5.07
CA ASP A 19 25.38 -7.76 4.76
C ASP A 19 24.02 -8.14 4.16
N ASN A 20 24.01 -9.07 3.21
CA ASN A 20 22.78 -9.53 2.55
C ASN A 20 21.74 -10.08 3.55
N ALA A 21 22.19 -10.74 4.63
CA ALA A 21 21.31 -11.25 5.68
C ALA A 21 20.63 -10.10 6.46
N THR A 22 21.39 -9.05 6.75
CA THR A 22 20.93 -7.85 7.47
C THR A 22 19.98 -7.03 6.61
N LEU A 23 20.24 -6.91 5.30
CA LEU A 23 19.32 -6.30 4.34
C LEU A 23 17.99 -7.05 4.24
N LYS A 24 18.02 -8.39 4.21
CA LYS A 24 16.79 -9.21 4.21
C LYS A 24 15.99 -9.01 5.49
N ALA A 25 16.65 -8.99 6.65
CA ALA A 25 15.99 -8.72 7.93
C ALA A 25 15.36 -7.31 7.96
N ARG A 26 16.06 -6.30 7.44
CA ARG A 26 15.53 -4.93 7.29
C ARG A 26 14.29 -4.86 6.41
N MET A 27 14.32 -5.51 5.24
CA MET A 27 13.17 -5.59 4.34
C MET A 27 11.97 -6.27 4.99
N VAL A 28 12.19 -7.40 5.66
CA VAL A 28 11.10 -8.13 6.35
C VAL A 28 10.50 -7.28 7.46
N ASN A 29 11.33 -6.61 8.27
CA ASN A 29 10.83 -5.76 9.35
C ASN A 29 10.06 -4.54 8.83
N ALA A 30 10.62 -3.82 7.86
CA ALA A 30 9.97 -2.64 7.28
C ALA A 30 8.65 -3.00 6.57
N LEU A 31 8.61 -4.12 5.85
CA LEU A 31 7.40 -4.61 5.20
C LEU A 31 6.38 -5.11 6.23
N SER A 32 6.81 -5.85 7.26
CA SER A 32 5.90 -6.34 8.32
C SER A 32 5.18 -5.21 9.05
N GLU A 33 5.85 -4.08 9.27
CA GLU A 33 5.25 -2.94 9.96
C GLU A 33 4.35 -2.11 9.04
N SER A 34 4.82 -1.82 7.82
CA SER A 34 4.09 -0.93 6.90
C SER A 34 3.03 -1.62 6.05
N ALA A 35 3.12 -2.94 5.82
CA ALA A 35 2.19 -3.67 4.94
C ALA A 35 0.76 -3.70 5.48
N VAL A 36 0.57 -3.80 6.81
CA VAL A 36 -0.77 -3.81 7.41
C VAL A 36 -1.48 -2.48 7.18
N ALA A 37 -0.78 -1.36 7.37
CA ALA A 37 -1.33 -0.03 7.12
C ALA A 37 -1.70 0.15 5.64
N ILE A 38 -0.78 -0.21 4.73
CA ILE A 38 -1.01 -0.14 3.28
C ILE A 38 -2.22 -1.00 2.88
N PHE A 39 -2.31 -2.23 3.39
CA PHE A 39 -3.41 -3.14 3.11
C PHE A 39 -4.75 -2.55 3.54
N ILE A 40 -4.86 -2.06 4.77
CA ILE A 40 -6.11 -1.51 5.30
C ILE A 40 -6.55 -0.28 4.47
N THR A 41 -5.61 0.63 4.16
CA THR A 41 -5.92 1.82 3.36
C THR A 41 -6.39 1.43 1.96
N SER A 42 -5.62 0.63 1.22
CA SER A 42 -5.99 0.22 -0.15
C SER A 42 -7.28 -0.60 -0.19
N PHE A 43 -7.51 -1.47 0.79
CA PHE A 43 -8.76 -2.23 0.89
C PHE A 43 -9.97 -1.32 1.11
N THR A 44 -9.84 -0.35 2.02
CA THR A 44 -10.91 0.61 2.30
C THR A 44 -11.17 1.55 1.13
N ASP A 45 -10.12 1.95 0.39
CA ASP A 45 -10.27 2.74 -0.85
C ASP A 45 -11.06 1.98 -1.90
N VAL A 46 -10.71 0.70 -2.16
CA VAL A 46 -11.44 -0.15 -3.11
C VAL A 46 -12.90 -0.29 -2.72
N LEU A 47 -13.20 -0.50 -1.43
CA LEU A 47 -14.59 -0.57 -0.93
C LEU A 47 -15.32 0.76 -1.12
N SER A 48 -14.67 1.89 -0.82
CA SER A 48 -15.25 3.23 -0.96
C SER A 48 -15.61 3.54 -2.42
N PHE A 49 -14.72 3.21 -3.36
CA PHE A 49 -14.99 3.37 -4.79
C PHE A 49 -16.00 2.33 -5.32
N ALA A 50 -16.02 1.11 -4.79
CA ALA A 50 -17.02 0.11 -5.14
C ALA A 50 -18.43 0.56 -4.73
N ILE A 51 -18.58 1.19 -3.55
CA ILE A 51 -19.85 1.80 -3.12
C ILE A 51 -20.19 3.01 -4.02
N GLY A 52 -19.19 3.82 -4.39
CA GLY A 52 -19.35 4.95 -5.32
C GLY A 52 -19.88 4.53 -6.71
N CYS A 53 -19.58 3.31 -7.16
CA CYS A 53 -20.09 2.76 -8.42
C CYS A 53 -21.61 2.50 -8.44
N PHE A 54 -22.29 2.54 -7.29
CA PHE A 54 -23.76 2.40 -7.19
C PHE A 54 -24.53 3.72 -7.40
N THR A 55 -23.83 4.85 -7.58
CA THR A 55 -24.47 6.14 -7.88
C THR A 55 -25.14 6.17 -9.28
N ASP A 56 -26.29 6.83 -9.40
CA ASP A 56 -27.07 6.93 -10.65
C ASP A 56 -26.40 7.77 -11.77
N ILE A 57 -25.36 8.55 -11.46
CA ILE A 57 -24.66 9.40 -12.42
C ILE A 57 -23.63 8.58 -13.21
N ILE A 58 -23.87 8.37 -14.51
CA ILE A 58 -22.99 7.60 -15.43
C ILE A 58 -21.52 8.06 -15.40
N ALA A 59 -21.28 9.37 -15.33
CA ALA A 59 -19.91 9.91 -15.26
C ALA A 59 -19.17 9.47 -13.98
N VAL A 60 -19.87 9.41 -12.84
CA VAL A 60 -19.31 9.01 -11.55
C VAL A 60 -19.00 7.51 -11.54
N ARG A 61 -19.86 6.67 -12.14
CA ARG A 61 -19.64 5.23 -12.24
C ARG A 61 -18.37 4.88 -13.03
N GLY A 62 -18.16 5.55 -14.18
CA GLY A 62 -16.96 5.35 -15.00
C GLY A 62 -15.68 5.77 -14.26
N PHE A 63 -15.73 6.90 -13.57
CA PHE A 63 -14.61 7.39 -12.75
C PHE A 63 -14.29 6.46 -11.58
N CYS A 64 -15.29 6.03 -10.81
CA CYS A 64 -15.09 5.14 -9.67
C CYS A 64 -14.55 3.77 -10.09
N ALA A 65 -15.00 3.22 -11.22
CA ALA A 65 -14.51 1.94 -11.74
C ALA A 65 -13.02 2.01 -12.15
N MET A 66 -12.63 3.07 -12.87
CA MET A 66 -11.23 3.29 -13.26
C MET A 66 -10.33 3.49 -12.05
N THR A 67 -10.74 4.34 -11.10
CA THR A 67 -9.96 4.60 -9.88
C THR A 67 -9.83 3.36 -9.00
N SER A 68 -10.88 2.55 -8.87
CA SER A 68 -10.84 1.29 -8.13
C SER A 68 -9.82 0.32 -8.74
N ALA A 69 -9.80 0.16 -10.07
CA ALA A 69 -8.81 -0.66 -10.76
C ALA A 69 -7.38 -0.13 -10.58
N CYS A 70 -7.18 1.19 -10.72
CA CYS A 70 -5.87 1.82 -10.50
C CYS A 70 -5.36 1.60 -9.07
N MET A 71 -6.22 1.79 -8.06
CA MET A 71 -5.85 1.56 -6.65
C MET A 71 -5.51 0.10 -6.38
N PHE A 72 -6.25 -0.84 -6.96
CA PHE A 72 -5.95 -2.27 -6.86
C PHE A 72 -4.58 -2.62 -7.47
N PHE A 73 -4.28 -2.12 -8.67
CA PHE A 73 -2.95 -2.33 -9.27
C PHE A 73 -1.84 -1.65 -8.46
N THR A 74 -2.07 -0.45 -7.95
CA THR A 74 -1.09 0.26 -7.12
C THR A 74 -0.77 -0.53 -5.85
N PHE A 75 -1.76 -1.15 -5.23
CA PHE A 75 -1.57 -2.06 -4.11
C PHE A 75 -0.74 -3.29 -4.48
N LEU A 76 -1.03 -3.94 -5.61
CA LEU A 76 -0.25 -5.09 -6.10
C LEU A 76 1.22 -4.75 -6.41
N TYR A 77 1.49 -3.55 -6.91
CA TYR A 77 2.87 -3.09 -7.18
C TYR A 77 3.61 -2.61 -5.92
N GLN A 78 2.89 -2.33 -4.82
CA GLN A 78 3.45 -1.82 -3.56
C GLN A 78 3.85 -2.97 -2.62
N LEU A 79 3.25 -4.14 -2.77
CA LEU A 79 3.64 -5.41 -2.13
C LEU A 79 4.85 -6.05 -2.84
#